data_AF-A0A1H9SBZ3-F1
#
_entry.id   AF-A0A1H9SBZ3-F1
#
_cell.length_a   1.000
_cell.length_b   1.000
_cell.length_c   1.000
_cell.angle_alpha   90.00
_cell.angle_beta   90.00
_cell.angle_gamma   90.00
#
_symmetry.space_group_name_H-M   'P 1'
#
loop_
_entity.id
_entity.type
_entity.pdbx_description
1 polymer ?
#
loop_
_entity_poly.entity_id
_entity_poly.type
_entity_poly.pdbx_seq_one_letter_code
_entity_poly.pdbx_strand_id
1 'polypeptide(L)'
;MSNQGIKIVFLIVPFLLFSCKKELTEEQKKEELIKKREQYFYSSKKLTGDKEYFSIYKKANDTIANWVTNGLEISIIKPFLLDSLLCFNQQKNRFYGVVFQQTIRKGAVQDYIVDFYGVKIKGEWYFFRGSTLVLPREYYQEDIHTPLSLEKMKQIAVQNVFSGYLIETPSATNSNKVKYKINDSKFINMENRNNDGTFASCYNCKTFDEFVIYRVNKNWKERIESSHIAPTPSPFRVVE
;
A
#
# COMPACT_ATOMS: atom_id res chain seq x y z
N MET A 1 -17.97 53.18 53.59
CA MET A 1 -17.12 51.98 53.72
C MET A 1 -17.75 50.87 52.92
N SER A 2 -16.94 50.28 52.04
CA SER A 2 -17.28 49.32 50.98
C SER A 2 -17.85 48.01 51.52
N ASN A 3 -18.85 47.44 50.84
CA ASN A 3 -19.11 46.01 50.81
C ASN A 3 -19.92 45.64 49.55
N GLN A 4 -19.25 45.68 48.40
CA GLN A 4 -19.65 44.89 47.23
C GLN A 4 -19.03 43.50 47.36
N GLY A 5 -19.86 42.51 47.69
CA GLY A 5 -19.48 41.10 47.74
C GLY A 5 -20.35 40.27 46.81
N ILE A 6 -20.29 40.54 45.51
CA ILE A 6 -20.90 39.67 44.50
C ILE A 6 -20.05 38.40 44.43
N LYS A 7 -20.47 37.34 45.12
CA LYS A 7 -19.90 35.99 44.93
C LYS A 7 -20.46 35.42 43.64
N ILE A 8 -19.84 35.75 42.50
CA ILE A 8 -20.07 35.00 41.28
C ILE A 8 -19.35 33.67 41.41
N VAL A 9 -20.08 32.64 41.84
CA VAL A 9 -19.67 31.25 41.62
C VAL A 9 -19.93 30.98 40.15
N PHE A 10 -18.98 31.37 39.29
CA PHE A 10 -18.98 30.97 37.89
C PHE A 10 -18.77 29.45 37.84
N LEU A 11 -19.87 28.74 37.63
CA LEU A 11 -20.04 27.57 36.75
C LEU A 11 -18.81 27.21 35.88
N ILE A 12 -17.80 26.52 36.44
CA ILE A 12 -16.76 25.81 35.66
C ILE A 12 -17.11 24.31 35.59
N VAL A 13 -18.39 23.97 35.36
CA VAL A 13 -18.86 22.57 35.25
C VAL A 13 -19.94 22.34 34.16
N PRO A 14 -19.85 22.95 32.95
CA PRO A 14 -20.49 22.27 31.81
C PRO A 14 -19.55 21.97 30.63
N PHE A 15 -18.25 22.31 30.70
CA PHE A 15 -17.34 22.07 29.57
C PHE A 15 -16.73 20.66 29.50
N LEU A 16 -16.94 19.82 30.51
CA LEU A 16 -16.42 18.43 30.52
C LEU A 16 -17.37 17.39 29.92
N LEU A 17 -18.58 17.77 29.47
CA LEU A 17 -19.60 16.81 29.00
C LEU A 17 -19.81 16.74 27.48
N PHE A 18 -19.05 17.49 26.67
CA PHE A 18 -19.23 17.50 25.20
C PHE A 18 -18.03 17.01 24.39
N SER A 19 -17.09 16.26 24.98
CA SER A 19 -16.02 15.60 24.22
C SER A 19 -16.17 14.08 24.15
N CYS A 20 -17.41 13.58 24.06
CA CYS A 20 -17.64 12.25 23.51
C CYS A 20 -17.69 12.38 21.99
N LYS A 21 -16.55 12.13 21.31
CA LYS A 21 -16.61 11.79 19.88
C LYS A 21 -17.49 10.55 19.78
N LYS A 22 -18.70 10.71 19.21
CA LYS A 22 -19.61 9.59 18.97
C LYS A 22 -18.84 8.55 18.15
N GLU A 23 -18.72 7.34 18.70
CA GLU A 23 -18.08 6.25 17.98
C GLU A 23 -18.88 5.97 16.69
N LEU A 24 -18.19 5.95 15.56
CA LEU A 24 -18.81 5.69 14.27
C LEU A 24 -19.31 4.24 14.24
N THR A 25 -20.49 4.04 13.63
CA THR A 25 -20.94 2.68 13.32
C THR A 25 -20.02 2.05 12.27
N GLU A 26 -20.02 0.72 12.17
CA GLU A 26 -19.22 0.02 11.15
C GLU A 26 -19.56 0.45 9.72
N GLU A 27 -20.84 0.74 9.45
CA GLU A 27 -21.26 1.27 8.15
C GLU A 27 -20.69 2.67 7.87
N GLN A 28 -20.69 3.54 8.89
CA GLN A 28 -20.08 4.87 8.77
C GLN A 28 -18.57 4.80 8.57
N LYS A 29 -17.87 3.90 9.28
CA LYS A 29 -16.44 3.66 9.09
C LYS A 29 -16.17 3.17 7.66
N LYS A 30 -16.97 2.23 7.16
CA LYS A 30 -16.89 1.72 5.80
C LYS A 30 -17.06 2.84 4.76
N GLU A 31 -18.08 3.67 4.91
CA GLU A 31 -18.35 4.79 4.01
C GLU A 31 -17.20 5.81 4.01
N GLU A 32 -16.63 6.11 5.18
CA GLU A 32 -15.46 7.00 5.31
C GLU A 32 -14.25 6.46 4.53
N LEU A 33 -13.99 5.16 4.61
CA LEU A 33 -12.88 4.54 3.86
C LEU A 33 -13.09 4.58 2.35
N ILE A 34 -14.33 4.40 1.88
CA ILE A 34 -14.67 4.53 0.46
C ILE A 34 -14.40 5.96 -0.01
N LYS A 35 -14.92 6.96 0.70
CA LYS A 35 -14.70 8.38 0.39
C LYS A 35 -13.21 8.74 0.39
N LYS A 36 -12.46 8.23 1.37
CA LYS A 36 -11.01 8.43 1.47
C LYS A 36 -10.27 7.82 0.28
N ARG A 37 -10.65 6.60 -0.13
CA ARG A 37 -10.09 5.94 -1.31
C ARG A 37 -10.37 6.73 -2.59
N GLU A 38 -11.59 7.21 -2.77
CA GLU A 38 -11.97 8.04 -3.92
C GLU A 38 -11.18 9.34 -3.96
N GLN A 39 -11.00 9.98 -2.81
CA GLN A 39 -10.19 11.18 -2.70
C GLN A 39 -8.73 10.92 -3.07
N TYR A 40 -8.15 9.81 -2.61
CA TYR A 40 -6.79 9.41 -2.98
C TYR A 40 -6.66 9.16 -4.48
N PHE A 41 -7.61 8.43 -5.05
CA PHE A 41 -7.68 8.15 -6.48
C PHE A 41 -7.78 9.45 -7.29
N TYR A 42 -8.70 10.35 -6.93
CA TYR A 42 -8.87 11.64 -7.58
C TYR A 42 -7.61 12.50 -7.51
N SER A 43 -7.01 12.66 -6.32
CA SER A 43 -5.80 13.47 -6.15
C SER A 43 -4.63 12.92 -6.96
N SER A 44 -4.45 11.60 -6.97
CA SER A 44 -3.39 10.93 -7.69
C SER A 44 -3.56 11.06 -9.21
N LYS A 45 -4.77 10.80 -9.70
CA LYS A 45 -5.13 10.91 -11.12
C LYS A 45 -5.03 12.35 -11.61
N LYS A 46 -5.47 13.33 -10.82
CA LYS A 46 -5.34 14.77 -11.12
C LYS A 46 -3.88 15.20 -11.21
N LEU A 47 -3.01 14.66 -10.35
CA LEU A 47 -1.59 14.97 -10.35
C LEU A 47 -0.91 14.50 -11.63
N THR A 48 -1.15 13.26 -12.04
CA THR A 48 -0.49 12.65 -13.22
C THR A 48 -1.17 12.99 -14.53
N GLY A 49 -2.48 13.27 -14.51
CA GLY A 49 -3.35 13.28 -15.68
C GLY A 49 -3.90 11.89 -15.99
N ASP A 50 -5.15 11.84 -16.46
CA ASP A 50 -5.91 10.61 -16.71
C ASP A 50 -5.19 9.63 -17.64
N LYS A 51 -4.71 10.13 -18.79
CA LYS A 51 -4.06 9.30 -19.81
C LYS A 51 -2.78 8.65 -19.29
N GLU A 52 -1.93 9.44 -18.65
CA GLU A 52 -0.67 8.95 -18.08
C GLU A 52 -0.94 7.96 -16.94
N TYR A 53 -1.90 8.27 -16.05
CA TYR A 53 -2.29 7.37 -14.95
C TYR A 53 -2.64 5.97 -15.44
N PHE A 54 -3.57 5.87 -16.40
CA PHE A 54 -4.01 4.58 -16.90
C PHE A 54 -2.96 3.90 -17.78
N SER A 55 -2.10 4.66 -18.47
CA SER A 55 -0.96 4.09 -19.17
C SER A 55 0.02 3.42 -18.21
N ILE A 56 0.32 4.06 -17.06
CA ILE A 56 1.21 3.50 -16.04
C ILE A 56 0.56 2.29 -15.37
N TYR A 57 -0.72 2.39 -15.00
CA TYR A 57 -1.47 1.27 -14.44
C TYR A 57 -1.47 0.05 -15.36
N LYS A 58 -1.68 0.26 -16.67
CA LYS A 58 -1.59 -0.82 -17.66
C LYS A 58 -0.19 -1.43 -17.70
N LYS A 59 0.86 -0.62 -17.80
CA LYS A 59 2.26 -1.11 -17.80
C LYS A 59 2.59 -1.90 -16.53
N ALA A 60 2.12 -1.45 -15.36
CA ALA A 60 2.27 -2.14 -14.09
C ALA A 60 1.56 -3.51 -14.11
N ASN A 61 0.31 -3.56 -14.55
CA ASN A 61 -0.46 -4.80 -14.64
C ASN A 61 0.15 -5.79 -15.63
N ASP A 62 0.58 -5.31 -16.81
CA ASP A 62 1.30 -6.11 -17.82
C ASP A 62 2.61 -6.67 -17.23
N THR A 63 3.31 -5.89 -16.40
CA THR A 63 4.54 -6.33 -15.73
C THR A 63 4.28 -7.44 -14.71
N ILE A 64 3.23 -7.33 -13.88
CA ILE A 64 2.85 -8.38 -12.93
C ILE A 64 2.45 -9.65 -13.68
N ALA A 65 1.66 -9.54 -14.74
CA ALA A 65 1.29 -10.67 -15.59
C ALA A 65 2.52 -11.35 -16.21
N ASN A 66 3.51 -10.55 -16.63
CA ASN A 66 4.78 -11.05 -17.12
C ASN A 66 5.56 -11.78 -16.01
N TRP A 67 5.63 -11.25 -14.80
CA TRP A 67 6.28 -11.93 -13.66
C TRP A 67 5.66 -13.28 -13.35
N VAL A 68 4.33 -13.34 -13.32
CA VAL A 68 3.59 -14.58 -13.03
C VAL A 68 3.76 -15.61 -14.13
N THR A 69 3.64 -15.21 -15.39
CA THR A 69 3.84 -16.12 -16.55
C THR A 69 5.25 -16.69 -16.58
N ASN A 70 6.23 -15.93 -16.10
CA ASN A 70 7.63 -16.31 -16.12
C ASN A 70 8.14 -16.91 -14.79
N GLY A 71 7.29 -17.04 -13.76
CA GLY A 71 7.70 -17.58 -12.46
C GLY A 71 8.78 -16.75 -11.75
N LEU A 72 8.84 -15.44 -12.00
CA LEU A 72 9.89 -14.56 -11.47
C LEU A 72 9.70 -14.17 -10.00
N GLU A 73 8.50 -14.39 -9.47
CA GLU A 73 8.09 -13.96 -8.14
C GLU A 73 7.21 -15.06 -7.53
N ILE A 74 7.87 -16.02 -6.85
CA ILE A 74 7.26 -17.25 -6.30
C ILE A 74 6.07 -16.95 -5.37
N SER A 75 6.06 -15.78 -4.73
CA SER A 75 4.98 -15.40 -3.82
C SER A 75 3.71 -14.93 -4.53
N ILE A 76 3.77 -14.50 -5.80
CA ILE A 76 2.59 -14.05 -6.55
C ILE A 76 1.89 -15.28 -7.13
N ILE A 77 1.22 -16.02 -6.24
CA ILE A 77 0.39 -17.17 -6.60
C ILE A 77 -0.94 -16.64 -7.16
N LYS A 78 -1.38 -17.17 -8.29
CA LYS A 78 -2.69 -16.82 -8.86
C LYS A 78 -3.83 -17.22 -7.89
N PRO A 79 -4.92 -16.43 -7.81
CA PRO A 79 -5.15 -15.18 -8.55
C PRO A 79 -4.49 -13.95 -7.89
N PHE A 80 -3.97 -13.05 -8.73
CA PHE A 80 -3.48 -11.74 -8.32
C PHE A 80 -4.34 -10.64 -8.94
N LEU A 81 -4.50 -9.52 -8.25
CA LEU A 81 -5.20 -8.34 -8.76
C LEU A 81 -4.49 -7.06 -8.31
N LEU A 82 -3.98 -6.27 -9.25
CA LEU A 82 -3.50 -4.92 -8.95
C LEU A 82 -4.70 -4.02 -8.59
N ASP A 83 -4.66 -3.35 -7.44
CA ASP A 83 -5.65 -2.32 -7.11
C ASP A 83 -5.54 -1.16 -8.10
N SER A 84 -6.69 -0.66 -8.55
CA SER A 84 -6.75 0.50 -9.44
C SER A 84 -6.21 1.78 -8.80
N LEU A 85 -6.09 1.84 -7.48
CA LEU A 85 -5.48 2.97 -6.76
C LEU A 85 -3.94 2.87 -6.76
N LEU A 86 -3.30 3.78 -7.50
CA LEU A 86 -1.87 4.08 -7.44
C LEU A 86 -1.71 5.47 -6.84
N CYS A 87 -0.93 5.60 -5.77
CA CYS A 87 -0.64 6.88 -5.11
C CYS A 87 0.72 7.41 -5.59
N PHE A 88 0.73 8.53 -6.31
CA PHE A 88 1.94 9.15 -6.87
C PHE A 88 2.52 10.23 -5.95
N ASN A 89 3.84 10.34 -5.90
CA ASN A 89 4.50 11.46 -5.21
C ASN A 89 4.35 12.76 -5.99
N GLN A 90 4.62 13.91 -5.36
CA GLN A 90 4.45 15.22 -6.01
C GLN A 90 5.27 15.36 -7.30
N GLN A 91 6.47 14.75 -7.35
CA GLN A 91 7.35 14.80 -8.53
C GLN A 91 6.95 13.81 -9.64
N LYS A 92 5.93 12.97 -9.42
CA LYS A 92 5.36 12.02 -10.40
C LYS A 92 6.36 11.00 -10.93
N ASN A 93 7.43 10.75 -10.17
CA ASN A 93 8.48 9.80 -10.51
C ASN A 93 8.47 8.58 -9.58
N ARG A 94 7.56 8.51 -8.62
CA ARG A 94 7.35 7.35 -7.75
C ARG A 94 5.86 7.13 -7.51
N PHE A 95 5.44 5.87 -7.44
CA PHE A 95 4.12 5.52 -6.94
C PHE A 95 4.17 4.28 -6.06
N TYR A 96 3.22 4.17 -5.15
CA TYR A 96 2.89 2.89 -4.50
C TYR A 96 1.42 2.54 -4.74
N GLY A 97 1.18 1.24 -4.89
CA GLY A 97 -0.12 0.59 -5.00
C GLY A 97 -0.09 -0.70 -4.22
N VAL A 98 -1.10 -1.54 -4.41
CA VAL A 98 -1.15 -2.87 -3.80
C VAL A 98 -1.60 -3.92 -4.80
N VAL A 99 -1.08 -5.13 -4.64
CA VAL A 99 -1.56 -6.33 -5.32
C VAL A 99 -2.29 -7.18 -4.28
N PHE A 100 -3.54 -7.50 -4.56
CA PHE A 100 -4.34 -8.43 -3.76
C PHE A 100 -4.06 -9.86 -4.18
N GLN A 101 -3.86 -10.72 -3.19
CA GLN A 101 -3.68 -12.15 -3.38
C GLN A 101 -4.64 -12.90 -2.45
N GLN A 102 -5.61 -13.54 -3.07
CA GLN A 102 -6.59 -14.39 -2.39
C GLN A 102 -6.11 -15.84 -2.41
N THR A 103 -6.03 -16.49 -1.25
CA THR A 103 -5.53 -17.87 -1.17
C THR A 103 -6.68 -18.86 -1.29
N ILE A 104 -6.83 -19.50 -2.45
CA ILE A 104 -7.94 -20.45 -2.72
C ILE A 104 -7.55 -21.90 -2.37
N ARG A 105 -6.33 -22.13 -1.87
CA ARG A 105 -5.86 -23.49 -1.52
C ARG A 105 -6.71 -24.08 -0.40
N LYS A 106 -7.06 -25.37 -0.52
CA LYS A 106 -7.75 -26.12 0.55
C LYS A 106 -6.99 -25.99 1.88
N GLY A 107 -7.70 -25.60 2.94
CA GLY A 107 -7.13 -25.38 4.27
C GLY A 107 -6.43 -24.04 4.46
N ALA A 108 -6.37 -23.17 3.44
CA ALA A 108 -5.88 -21.81 3.62
C ALA A 108 -6.87 -20.99 4.48
N VAL A 109 -6.30 -20.22 5.40
CA VAL A 109 -7.03 -19.38 6.36
C VAL A 109 -6.55 -17.92 6.34
N GLN A 110 -5.80 -17.54 5.31
CA GLN A 110 -5.24 -16.20 5.18
C GLN A 110 -5.14 -15.73 3.73
N ASP A 111 -5.24 -14.41 3.56
CA ASP A 111 -5.03 -13.68 2.31
C ASP A 111 -3.88 -12.68 2.46
N TYR A 112 -3.50 -12.00 1.37
CA TYR A 112 -2.36 -11.09 1.41
C TYR A 112 -2.62 -9.80 0.63
N ILE A 113 -2.08 -8.70 1.16
CA ILE A 113 -1.92 -7.43 0.46
C ILE A 113 -0.42 -7.21 0.29
N VAL A 114 0.04 -7.18 -0.96
CA VAL A 114 1.46 -6.98 -1.28
C VAL A 114 1.66 -5.56 -1.76
N ASP A 115 2.56 -4.82 -1.13
CA ASP A 115 2.95 -3.50 -1.61
C ASP A 115 3.56 -3.62 -3.01
N PHE A 116 3.17 -2.70 -3.88
CA PHE A 116 3.66 -2.66 -5.24
C PHE A 116 4.16 -1.25 -5.56
N TYR A 117 5.44 -1.14 -5.89
CA TYR A 117 6.09 0.15 -6.12
C TYR A 117 6.46 0.32 -7.58
N GLY A 118 6.40 1.56 -8.04
CA GLY A 118 6.94 1.99 -9.32
C GLY A 118 7.83 3.20 -9.16
N VAL A 119 8.96 3.22 -9.86
CA VAL A 119 9.92 4.33 -9.88
C VAL A 119 10.29 4.65 -11.32
N LYS A 120 10.28 5.94 -11.66
CA LYS A 120 10.61 6.45 -12.99
C LYS A 120 12.08 6.86 -13.03
N ILE A 121 12.89 6.13 -13.79
CA ILE A 121 14.34 6.36 -13.94
C ILE A 121 14.60 6.66 -15.40
N LYS A 122 15.17 7.84 -15.69
CA LYS A 122 15.49 8.30 -17.06
C LYS A 122 14.30 8.19 -18.04
N GLY A 123 13.08 8.46 -17.56
CA GLY A 123 11.87 8.44 -18.38
C GLY A 123 11.11 7.10 -18.38
N GLU A 124 11.74 6.01 -17.94
CA GLU A 124 11.15 4.67 -17.95
C GLU A 124 10.69 4.23 -16.56
N TRP A 125 9.57 3.50 -16.50
CA TRP A 125 9.00 3.00 -15.26
C TRP A 125 9.53 1.60 -14.93
N TYR A 126 10.05 1.46 -13.72
CA TYR A 126 10.54 0.22 -13.14
C TYR A 126 9.64 -0.17 -11.98
N PHE A 127 9.24 -1.44 -11.92
CA PHE A 127 8.29 -1.94 -10.93
C PHE A 127 8.93 -2.99 -10.06
N PHE A 128 8.57 -3.02 -8.77
CA PHE A 128 9.06 -4.03 -7.82
C PHE A 128 8.10 -4.16 -6.64
N ARG A 129 8.10 -5.34 -6.00
CA ARG A 129 7.33 -5.54 -4.77
C ARG A 129 7.99 -4.88 -3.56
N GLY A 130 7.17 -4.47 -2.61
CA GLY A 130 7.54 -4.01 -1.28
C GLY A 130 7.26 -5.06 -0.22
N SER A 131 6.69 -4.60 0.91
CA SER A 131 6.30 -5.45 2.02
C SER A 131 5.05 -6.29 1.72
N THR A 132 4.74 -7.25 2.59
CA THR A 132 3.52 -8.07 2.51
C THR A 132 2.78 -7.99 3.83
N LEU A 133 1.51 -7.59 3.76
CA LEU A 133 0.57 -7.66 4.87
C LEU A 133 -0.18 -8.98 4.78
N VAL A 134 0.01 -9.83 5.79
CA VAL A 134 -0.74 -11.09 5.96
C VAL A 134 -2.09 -10.79 6.61
N LEU A 135 -3.16 -11.36 6.08
CA LEU A 135 -4.52 -11.18 6.55
C LEU A 135 -5.09 -12.52 7.03
N PRO A 136 -4.91 -12.89 8.32
CA PRO A 136 -5.60 -14.05 8.88
C PRO A 136 -7.11 -13.78 8.89
N ARG A 137 -7.89 -14.67 8.27
CA ARG A 137 -9.32 -14.42 7.99
C ARG A 137 -10.19 -14.38 9.23
N GLU A 138 -9.77 -15.07 10.29
CA GLU A 138 -10.44 -15.10 11.60
C GLU A 138 -10.65 -13.70 12.22
N TYR A 139 -9.82 -12.72 11.86
CA TYR A 139 -9.99 -11.34 12.33
C TYR A 139 -11.06 -10.54 11.56
N TYR A 140 -11.51 -11.03 10.41
CA TYR A 140 -12.26 -10.22 9.45
C TYR A 140 -13.61 -10.82 9.04
N GLN A 141 -13.82 -12.13 9.26
CA GLN A 141 -15.05 -12.85 8.92
C GLN A 141 -15.17 -14.16 9.71
N GLU A 142 -16.38 -14.68 9.81
CA GLU A 142 -16.66 -15.94 10.53
C GLU A 142 -16.17 -17.18 9.74
N ASP A 143 -16.43 -17.23 8.43
CA ASP A 143 -15.94 -18.31 7.57
C ASP A 143 -14.48 -18.06 7.16
N ILE A 144 -13.56 -18.70 7.86
CA ILE A 144 -12.12 -18.58 7.61
C ILE A 144 -11.66 -19.33 6.34
N HIS A 145 -12.50 -20.18 5.75
CA HIS A 145 -12.12 -21.00 4.58
C HIS A 145 -12.48 -20.35 3.24
N THR A 146 -13.34 -19.33 3.26
CA THR A 146 -13.63 -18.48 2.09
C THR A 146 -12.64 -17.30 2.02
N PRO A 147 -12.08 -16.93 0.85
CA PRO A 147 -11.24 -15.73 0.74
C PRO A 147 -11.99 -14.44 1.07
N LEU A 148 -11.29 -13.45 1.63
CA LEU A 148 -11.86 -12.12 1.85
C LEU A 148 -12.34 -11.50 0.54
N SER A 149 -13.47 -10.79 0.58
CA SER A 149 -13.94 -10.04 -0.58
C SER A 149 -12.94 -8.95 -0.98
N LEU A 150 -12.84 -8.66 -2.27
CA LEU A 150 -11.96 -7.59 -2.77
C LEU A 150 -12.30 -6.23 -2.17
N GLU A 151 -13.58 -5.98 -1.86
CA GLU A 151 -14.01 -4.76 -1.19
C GLU A 151 -13.43 -4.66 0.23
N LYS A 152 -13.47 -5.75 1.00
CA LYS A 152 -12.87 -5.80 2.33
C LYS A 152 -11.35 -5.62 2.27
N MET A 153 -10.67 -6.26 1.32
CA MET A 153 -9.23 -6.07 1.12
C MET A 153 -8.87 -4.62 0.76
N LYS A 154 -9.67 -3.96 -0.09
CA LYS A 154 -9.51 -2.52 -0.41
C LYS A 154 -9.65 -1.63 0.83
N GLN A 155 -10.63 -1.90 1.69
CA GLN A 155 -10.80 -1.16 2.95
C GLN A 155 -9.57 -1.32 3.86
N ILE A 156 -9.09 -2.56 4.03
CA ILE A 156 -7.88 -2.86 4.81
C ILE A 156 -6.67 -2.14 4.20
N ALA A 157 -6.52 -2.12 2.87
CA ALA A 157 -5.44 -1.42 2.19
C ALA A 157 -5.50 0.10 2.42
N VAL A 158 -6.68 0.72 2.41
CA VAL A 158 -6.85 2.16 2.69
C VAL A 158 -6.40 2.49 4.11
N GLN A 159 -6.72 1.63 5.07
CA GLN A 159 -6.35 1.81 6.48
C GLN A 159 -4.86 1.59 6.73
N ASN A 160 -4.27 0.55 6.15
CA ASN A 160 -2.93 0.08 6.55
C ASN A 160 -1.83 0.50 5.58
N VAL A 161 -2.13 0.56 4.28
CA VAL A 161 -1.12 0.85 3.25
C VAL A 161 -1.21 2.30 2.79
N PHE A 162 -2.40 2.71 2.32
CA PHE A 162 -2.62 4.04 1.74
C PHE A 162 -2.80 5.14 2.79
N SER A 163 -2.94 4.79 4.07
CA SER A 163 -3.12 5.78 5.12
C SER A 163 -1.96 6.78 5.17
N GLY A 164 -2.33 8.05 5.29
CA GLY A 164 -1.36 9.15 5.31
C GLY A 164 -0.85 9.56 3.92
N TYR A 165 -1.41 9.05 2.81
CA TYR A 165 -1.08 9.52 1.46
C TYR A 165 -1.33 11.03 1.30
N LEU A 166 -2.51 11.49 1.72
CA LEU A 166 -2.85 12.90 1.80
C LEU A 166 -2.78 13.37 3.25
N ILE A 167 -2.22 14.56 3.45
CA ILE A 167 -2.21 15.26 4.73
C ILE A 167 -2.99 16.56 4.59
N GLU A 168 -3.75 16.88 5.63
CA GLU A 168 -4.49 18.13 5.71
C GLU A 168 -3.53 19.31 5.84
N THR A 169 -3.90 20.41 5.19
CA THR A 169 -3.20 21.69 5.30
C THR A 169 -4.18 22.73 5.80
N PRO A 170 -3.76 23.61 6.73
CA PRO A 170 -4.58 24.72 7.16
C PRO A 170 -5.07 25.53 5.96
N SER A 171 -6.36 25.86 5.93
CA SER A 171 -6.87 26.80 4.94
C SER A 171 -6.42 28.21 5.33
N ALA A 172 -5.68 28.88 4.45
CA ALA A 172 -5.26 30.29 4.63
C ALA A 172 -6.44 31.29 4.68
N THR A 173 -7.65 30.84 4.32
CA THR A 173 -8.90 31.61 4.38
C THR A 173 -9.82 30.99 5.44
N ASN A 174 -10.62 31.82 6.14
CA ASN A 174 -11.71 31.43 7.08
C ASN A 174 -12.83 30.57 6.44
N SER A 175 -12.57 29.93 5.30
CA SER A 175 -13.41 28.91 4.72
C SER A 175 -13.21 27.60 5.49
N ASN A 176 -14.32 26.98 5.92
CA ASN A 176 -14.38 25.61 6.46
C ASN A 176 -13.95 24.51 5.45
N LYS A 177 -13.20 24.86 4.40
CA LYS A 177 -12.74 23.92 3.37
C LYS A 177 -11.36 23.40 3.74
N VAL A 178 -11.29 22.14 4.12
CA VAL A 178 -10.02 21.41 4.32
C VAL A 178 -9.31 21.29 2.97
N LYS A 179 -8.04 21.70 2.94
CA LYS A 179 -7.15 21.48 1.78
C LYS A 179 -6.25 20.30 2.08
N TYR A 180 -5.90 19.55 1.04
CA TYR A 180 -5.03 18.38 1.16
C TYR A 180 -3.81 18.55 0.27
N LYS A 181 -2.66 18.07 0.74
CA LYS A 181 -1.45 17.91 -0.07
C LYS A 181 -0.94 16.47 0.00
N ILE A 182 -0.19 16.08 -1.03
CA ILE A 182 0.48 14.77 -1.06
C ILE A 182 1.59 14.76 -0.01
N ASN A 183 1.65 13.68 0.75
CA ASN A 183 2.65 13.42 1.77
C ASN A 183 3.84 12.65 1.17
N ASP A 184 4.82 13.36 0.62
CA ASP A 184 6.01 12.75 0.01
C ASP A 184 6.83 11.90 1.00
N SER A 185 6.69 12.12 2.32
CA SER A 185 7.40 11.30 3.33
C SER A 185 7.01 9.82 3.28
N LYS A 186 5.79 9.48 2.80
CA LYS A 186 5.36 8.08 2.64
C LYS A 186 6.20 7.31 1.62
N PHE A 187 6.85 7.99 0.69
CA PHE A 187 7.64 7.38 -0.38
C PHE A 187 9.05 7.01 0.08
N ILE A 188 9.48 7.48 1.26
CA ILE A 188 10.75 7.10 1.88
C ILE A 188 10.75 5.60 2.20
N ASN A 189 9.59 5.01 2.50
CA ASN A 189 9.48 3.57 2.79
C ASN A 189 9.86 2.65 1.61
N MET A 190 9.90 3.18 0.37
CA MET A 190 10.42 2.43 -0.78
C MET A 190 11.93 2.23 -0.68
N GLU A 191 12.61 3.12 0.04
CA GLU A 191 14.03 3.11 0.29
C GLU A 191 14.31 2.25 1.53
N ASN A 192 14.20 0.93 1.39
CA ASN A 192 14.56 0.01 2.48
C ASN A 192 16.05 0.14 2.79
N ARG A 193 16.38 1.02 3.74
CA ARG A 193 17.73 1.37 4.14
C ARG A 193 18.14 0.59 5.39
N ASN A 194 19.38 0.15 5.41
CA ASN A 194 20.06 -0.33 6.60
C ASN A 194 20.38 0.85 7.54
N ASN A 195 20.70 0.54 8.80
CA ASN A 195 21.07 1.55 9.80
C ASN A 195 22.32 2.37 9.43
N ASP A 196 23.17 1.84 8.54
CA ASP A 196 24.37 2.51 8.02
C ASP A 196 24.09 3.42 6.80
N GLY A 197 22.83 3.55 6.40
CA GLY A 197 22.42 4.35 5.25
C GLY A 197 22.54 3.66 3.88
N THR A 198 23.03 2.42 3.83
CA THR A 198 23.04 1.59 2.60
C THR A 198 21.66 1.01 2.31
N PHE A 199 21.41 0.52 1.09
CA PHE A 199 20.14 -0.12 0.77
C PHE A 199 20.18 -1.60 1.13
N ALA A 200 19.18 -2.08 1.89
CA ALA A 200 19.11 -3.39 2.53
C ALA A 200 19.81 -4.51 1.75
N SER A 201 19.18 -4.98 0.67
CA SER A 201 19.66 -6.12 -0.13
C SER A 201 20.77 -5.77 -1.14
N CYS A 202 21.25 -4.53 -1.16
CA CYS A 202 22.26 -4.03 -2.10
C CYS A 202 23.29 -3.10 -1.42
N TYR A 203 24.28 -3.68 -0.77
CA TYR A 203 25.36 -2.94 -0.11
C TYR A 203 26.21 -2.08 -1.07
N ASN A 204 26.23 -2.41 -2.36
CA ASN A 204 26.99 -1.68 -3.37
C ASN A 204 26.18 -0.57 -4.08
N CYS A 205 24.88 -0.47 -3.83
CA CYS A 205 24.05 0.57 -4.42
C CYS A 205 24.28 1.90 -3.70
N LYS A 206 24.78 2.90 -4.42
CA LYS A 206 25.06 4.25 -3.91
C LYS A 206 23.87 5.19 -4.06
N THR A 207 23.00 4.90 -5.02
CA THR A 207 21.78 5.68 -5.27
C THR A 207 20.54 4.80 -5.18
N PHE A 208 19.39 5.43 -4.94
CA PHE A 208 18.10 4.73 -4.95
C PHE A 208 17.80 4.13 -6.33
N ASP A 209 18.15 4.83 -7.41
CA ASP A 209 17.98 4.33 -8.78
C ASP A 209 18.78 3.04 -8.99
N GLU A 210 20.04 2.99 -8.55
CA GLU A 210 20.85 1.76 -8.59
C GLU A 210 20.21 0.62 -7.79
N PHE A 211 19.65 0.92 -6.62
CA PHE A 211 18.92 -0.07 -5.81
C PHE A 211 17.68 -0.61 -6.54
N VAL A 212 16.89 0.26 -7.17
CA VAL A 212 15.72 -0.15 -7.96
C VAL A 212 16.14 -1.05 -9.12
N ILE A 213 17.17 -0.66 -9.87
CA ILE A 213 17.68 -1.46 -10.99
C ILE A 213 18.19 -2.82 -10.50
N TYR A 214 18.92 -2.85 -9.37
CA TYR A 214 19.35 -4.10 -8.74
C TYR A 214 18.15 -5.00 -8.39
N ARG A 215 17.11 -4.46 -7.74
CA ARG A 215 15.90 -5.20 -7.35
C ARG A 215 15.20 -5.81 -8.57
N VAL A 216 15.01 -5.02 -9.62
CA VAL A 216 14.37 -5.49 -10.86
C VAL A 216 15.18 -6.60 -11.53
N ASN A 217 16.50 -6.43 -11.62
CA ASN A 217 17.38 -7.39 -12.27
C ASN A 217 17.54 -8.69 -11.45
N LYS A 218 17.53 -8.60 -10.12
CA LYS A 218 17.64 -9.76 -9.24
C LYS A 218 16.56 -10.80 -9.53
N ASN A 219 15.31 -10.36 -9.70
CA ASN A 219 14.19 -11.25 -10.02
C ASN A 219 14.41 -12.05 -11.31
N TRP A 220 15.07 -11.47 -12.31
CA TRP A 220 15.39 -12.16 -13.58
C TRP A 220 16.60 -13.09 -13.46
N LYS A 221 17.65 -12.69 -12.71
CA LYS A 221 18.85 -13.51 -12.52
C LYS A 221 18.54 -14.82 -11.80
N GLU A 222 17.75 -14.78 -10.72
CA GLU A 222 17.36 -15.96 -9.94
C GLU A 222 16.63 -17.00 -10.80
N ARG A 223 15.85 -16.57 -11.80
CA ARG A 223 15.22 -17.48 -12.76
C ARG A 223 16.21 -18.12 -13.73
N ILE A 224 17.13 -17.34 -14.30
CA ILE A 224 18.11 -17.86 -15.26
C ILE A 224 18.98 -18.92 -14.56
N GLU A 225 19.47 -18.60 -13.36
CA GLU A 225 20.29 -19.52 -12.56
C GLU A 225 19.53 -20.79 -12.14
N SER A 226 18.27 -20.67 -11.71
CA SER A 226 17.43 -21.85 -11.39
C SER A 226 17.05 -22.67 -12.62
N SER A 227 16.98 -22.08 -13.81
CA SER A 227 16.72 -22.80 -15.07
C SER A 227 17.94 -23.56 -15.62
N HIS A 228 19.15 -23.19 -15.20
CA HIS A 228 20.40 -23.89 -15.54
C HIS A 228 20.73 -25.04 -14.58
N ILE A 229 20.08 -25.10 -13.41
CA ILE A 229 20.09 -26.29 -12.57
C ILE A 229 19.07 -27.27 -13.18
N ALA A 230 19.52 -28.07 -14.15
CA ALA A 230 18.76 -29.20 -14.67
C ALA A 230 18.22 -30.05 -13.51
N PRO A 231 17.06 -30.70 -13.66
CA PRO A 231 16.52 -31.55 -12.59
C PRO A 231 17.59 -32.57 -12.21
N THR A 232 17.93 -32.60 -10.92
CA THR A 232 18.70 -33.70 -10.35
C THR A 232 18.05 -35.00 -10.81
N PRO A 233 18.80 -35.95 -11.39
CA PRO A 233 18.23 -37.21 -11.81
C PRO A 233 17.55 -37.85 -10.60
N SER A 234 16.27 -38.18 -10.75
CA SER A 234 15.49 -38.87 -9.75
C SER A 234 16.29 -40.08 -9.25
N PRO A 235 16.62 -40.20 -7.95
CA PRO A 235 16.92 -41.50 -7.41
C PRO A 235 15.61 -42.30 -7.45
N PHE A 236 15.68 -43.61 -7.58
CA PHE A 236 14.56 -44.55 -7.67
C PHE A 236 13.96 -44.76 -9.08
N ARG A 237 14.74 -45.44 -9.94
CA ARG A 237 14.25 -46.71 -10.51
C ARG A 237 14.79 -47.83 -9.63
N VAL A 238 13.95 -48.39 -8.77
CA VAL A 238 14.14 -49.78 -8.35
C VAL A 238 13.30 -50.59 -9.31
N VAL A 239 14.02 -51.37 -10.10
CA VAL A 239 13.50 -52.47 -10.91
C VAL A 239 13.06 -53.55 -9.93
N GLU A 240 11.79 -53.95 -9.98
CA GLU A 240 11.34 -55.34 -9.91
C GLU A 240 10.11 -55.49 -10.81
#